data_AF-A0A1V6TZ61-F1
#
_entry.id   AF-A0A1V6TZ61-F1
#
_cell.length_a   1.000
_cell.length_b   1.000
_cell.length_c   1.000
_cell.angle_alpha   90.00
_cell.angle_beta   90.00
_cell.angle_gamma   90.00
#
_symmetry.space_group_name_H-M   'P 1'
#
loop_
_entity.id
_entity.type
_entity.pdbx_description
1 polymer ?
#
loop_
_entity_poly.entity_id
_entity_poly.type
_entity_poly.pdbx_seq_one_letter_code
_entity_poly.pdbx_strand_id
1 'polypeptide(L)' 'METVKNAANYVSETVQGTGATASKETNKNVAKDSDANVTTRASAAKDAVVDKKDELSHDTKADVHKEAAKN' A
#
# COMPACT_ATOMS: atom_id res chain seq x y z
N MET A 1 5.09 -19.80 18.93
CA MET A 1 4.01 -18.78 18.93
C MET A 1 4.37 -17.56 18.07
N GLU A 2 5.64 -17.18 18.01
CA GLU A 2 6.11 -16.02 17.23
C GLU A 2 6.04 -16.23 15.72
N THR A 3 6.33 -17.44 15.22
CA THR A 3 6.24 -17.77 13.79
C THR A 3 4.82 -17.62 13.23
N VAL A 4 3.81 -18.03 14.00
CA VAL A 4 2.39 -17.88 13.59
C VAL A 4 1.97 -16.42 13.62
N LYS A 5 2.44 -15.63 14.59
CA LYS A 5 2.20 -14.17 14.62
C LYS A 5 2.89 -13.47 13.45
N ASN A 6 4.14 -13.84 13.14
CA ASN A 6 4.87 -13.30 11.99
C ASN A 6 4.22 -13.68 10.67
N ALA A 7 3.71 -14.91 10.52
CA ALA A 7 2.94 -15.31 9.35
C ALA A 7 1.61 -14.54 9.22
N ALA A 8 0.90 -14.33 10.32
CA ALA A 8 -0.32 -13.53 10.33
C ALA A 8 -0.04 -12.05 9.99
N ASN A 9 1.03 -11.47 10.56
CA ASN A 9 1.47 -10.12 10.24
C ASN A 9 1.89 -10.02 8.77
N TYR A 10 2.65 -10.98 8.25
CA TYR A 10 3.02 -11.05 6.84
C TYR A 10 1.80 -10.99 5.92
N VAL A 11 0.78 -11.82 6.19
CA VAL A 11 -0.45 -11.82 5.39
C VAL A 11 -1.21 -10.51 5.54
N SER A 12 -1.36 -10.00 6.77
CA SER A 12 -2.00 -8.70 7.02
C SER A 12 -1.32 -7.59 6.25
N GLU A 13 0.00 -7.51 6.30
CA GLU A 13 0.76 -6.46 5.64
C GLU A 13 0.81 -6.62 4.13
N THR A 14 0.82 -7.86 3.63
CA THR A 14 0.66 -8.12 2.20
C THR A 14 -0.70 -7.60 1.71
N VAL A 15 -1.78 -7.88 2.44
CA VAL A 15 -3.13 -7.40 2.09
C VAL A 15 -3.19 -5.87 2.16
N GLN A 16 -2.59 -5.26 3.19
CA GLN A 16 -2.54 -3.79 3.32
C GLN A 16 -1.72 -3.15 2.20
N GLY A 17 -0.56 -3.72 1.83
CA GLY A 17 0.25 -3.28 0.71
C GLY A 17 -0.48 -3.40 -0.63
N THR A 18 -1.26 -4.47 -0.82
CA THR A 18 -2.10 -4.67 -2.00
C THR A 18 -3.23 -3.63 -2.06
N GLY A 19 -3.86 -3.33 -0.92
CA GLY A 19 -4.85 -2.26 -0.80
C GLY A 19 -4.27 -0.89 -1.14
N ALA A 20 -3.09 -0.56 -0.61
CA ALA A 20 -2.38 0.68 -0.95
C ALA A 20 -2.04 0.76 -2.44
N THR A 21 -1.65 -0.36 -3.06
CA THR A 21 -1.42 -0.43 -4.52
C THR A 21 -2.68 -0.11 -5.31
N ALA A 22 -3.82 -0.69 -4.93
CA ALA A 22 -5.11 -0.45 -5.58
C ALA A 22 -5.60 1.00 -5.40
N SER A 23 -5.46 1.56 -4.19
CA SER A 23 -5.74 2.97 -3.90
C SER A 23 -4.88 3.89 -4.75
N LYS A 24 -3.58 3.61 -4.85
CA LYS A 24 -2.64 4.35 -5.69
C LYS A 24 -3.02 4.33 -7.17
N GLU A 25 -3.40 3.18 -7.73
CA GLU A 25 -3.85 3.10 -9.14
C GLU A 25 -5.14 3.88 -9.38
N THR A 26 -6.10 3.76 -8.46
CA THR A 26 -7.34 4.54 -8.50
C THR A 26 -7.05 6.04 -8.47
N ASN A 27 -6.22 6.47 -7.53
CA ASN A 27 -5.80 7.86 -7.37
C ASN A 27 -5.00 8.36 -8.58
N LYS A 28 -4.18 7.52 -9.21
CA LYS A 28 -3.47 7.86 -10.45
C LYS A 28 -4.43 8.04 -11.62
N ASN A 29 -5.49 7.23 -11.70
CA ASN A 29 -6.53 7.38 -12.71
C ASN A 29 -7.32 8.67 -12.49
N VAL A 30 -7.74 8.96 -11.26
CA VAL A 30 -8.43 10.21 -10.91
C VAL A 30 -7.54 11.43 -11.16
N ALA A 31 -6.25 11.37 -10.84
CA ALA A 31 -5.30 12.47 -11.10
C ALA A 31 -5.12 12.77 -12.59
N LYS A 32 -5.31 11.77 -13.46
CA LYS A 32 -5.25 11.89 -14.92
C LYS A 32 -6.60 12.17 -15.56
N ASP A 33 -7.68 12.04 -14.81
CA ASP A 33 -9.03 12.26 -15.28
C ASP A 33 -9.24 13.75 -15.59
N SER A 34 -9.46 14.07 -16.86
CA SER A 34 -9.61 15.46 -17.30
C SER A 34 -11.00 16.01 -17.00
N ASP A 35 -11.98 15.15 -16.74
CA ASP A 35 -13.33 15.51 -16.29
C ASP A 35 -13.36 15.78 -14.77
N ALA A 36 -12.41 15.24 -14.01
CA ALA A 36 -12.25 15.55 -12.60
C ALA A 36 -11.75 16.99 -12.39
N ASN A 37 -12.39 17.70 -11.45
CA ASN A 37 -11.98 19.06 -11.09
C ASN A 37 -10.52 19.09 -10.58
N VAL A 38 -9.84 20.24 -10.71
CA VAL A 38 -8.42 20.39 -10.37
C VAL A 38 -8.13 20.03 -8.91
N THR A 39 -9.02 20.36 -7.98
CA THR A 39 -8.89 20.05 -6.55
C THR A 39 -8.91 18.54 -6.28
N THR A 40 -9.81 17.81 -6.96
CA THR A 40 -9.92 16.36 -6.92
C THR A 40 -8.68 15.71 -7.52
N ARG A 41 -8.20 16.19 -8.67
CA ARG A 41 -6.95 15.70 -9.28
C ARG A 41 -5.74 15.91 -8.39
N ALA A 42 -5.58 17.10 -7.80
CA ALA A 42 -4.48 17.42 -6.91
C ALA A 42 -4.53 16.57 -5.62
N SER A 43 -5.74 16.37 -5.07
CA SER A 43 -5.93 15.48 -3.92
C SER A 43 -5.56 14.04 -4.28
N ALA A 44 -6.04 13.53 -5.41
CA ALA A 44 -5.72 12.18 -5.86
C ALA A 44 -4.21 12.01 -6.12
N ALA A 45 -3.54 13.00 -6.71
CA ALA A 45 -2.09 12.97 -6.85
C ALA A 45 -1.36 12.93 -5.50
N LYS A 46 -1.82 13.68 -4.50
CA LYS A 46 -1.31 13.64 -3.13
C LYS A 46 -1.49 12.24 -2.53
N ASP A 47 -2.68 11.68 -2.67
CA ASP A 47 -3.07 10.42 -2.05
C ASP A 47 -2.30 9.27 -2.73
N ALA A 48 -2.13 9.29 -4.05
CA ALA A 48 -1.28 8.35 -4.78
C ALA A 48 0.17 8.33 -4.29
N VAL A 49 0.72 9.49 -3.88
CA VAL A 49 2.09 9.57 -3.34
C VAL A 49 2.15 9.04 -1.92
N VAL A 50 1.13 9.30 -1.10
CA VAL A 50 1.02 8.74 0.25
C VAL A 50 0.85 7.21 0.17
N ASP A 51 -0.07 6.73 -0.65
CA ASP A 51 -0.30 5.31 -0.91
C ASP A 51 0.96 4.62 -1.43
N LYS A 52 1.76 5.27 -2.29
CA LYS A 52 3.06 4.76 -2.75
C LYS A 52 4.03 4.52 -1.58
N LYS A 53 4.03 5.40 -0.58
CA LYS A 53 4.88 5.27 0.61
C LYS A 53 4.37 4.17 1.54
N ASP A 54 3.06 4.09 1.75
CA ASP A 54 2.45 3.02 2.55
C ASP A 54 2.64 1.65 1.90
N GLU A 55 2.47 1.53 0.58
CA GLU A 55 2.77 0.34 -0.23
C GLU A 55 4.20 -0.16 0.06
N LEU A 56 5.19 0.74 -0.02
CA LEU A 56 6.59 0.41 0.24
C LEU A 56 6.86 -0.01 1.69
N SER A 57 6.23 0.69 2.65
CA SER A 57 6.34 0.40 4.08
C SER A 57 5.78 -0.99 4.41
N HIS A 58 4.57 -1.29 3.93
CA HIS A 58 3.91 -2.57 4.14
C HIS A 58 4.63 -3.72 3.43
N ASP A 59 5.11 -3.52 2.20
CA ASP A 59 5.89 -4.52 1.47
C ASP A 59 7.21 -4.86 2.19
N THR A 60 7.91 -3.82 2.69
CA THR A 60 9.13 -3.99 3.47
C THR A 60 8.88 -4.77 4.76
N LYS A 61 7.86 -4.39 5.52
CA LYS A 61 7.58 -5.06 6.80
C LYS A 61 7.07 -6.49 6.57
N ALA A 62 6.28 -6.72 5.51
CA ALA A 62 5.91 -8.07 5.08
C ALA A 62 7.16 -8.92 4.80
N ASP A 63 8.14 -8.40 4.06
CA ASP A 63 9.38 -9.12 3.79
C ASP A 63 10.17 -9.43 5.07
N VAL A 64 10.29 -8.46 5.99
CA VAL A 64 10.92 -8.66 7.31
C VAL A 64 10.19 -9.73 8.11
N HIS A 65 8.85 -9.70 8.19
CA HIS A 65 8.08 -10.71 8.91
C HIS A 65 8.20 -12.10 8.28
N LYS A 66 8.33 -12.17 6.95
CA LYS A 66 8.56 -13.41 6.21
C LYS A 66 9.95 -14.00 6.50
N GLU A 67 10.99 -13.17 6.47
CA GLU A 67 12.36 -13.55 6.83
C GLU A 67 12.46 -13.99 8.30
N ALA A 68 11.79 -13.26 9.20
CA ALA A 68 11.70 -13.59 10.62
C ALA A 68 10.81 -14.81 10.92
N ALA A 69 9.97 -15.25 9.97
CA ALA A 69 9.21 -16.50 10.08
C ALA A 69 9.98 -17.71 9.51
N LYS A 70 11.04 -17.49 8.74
CA LYS A 70 11.90 -18.54 8.18
C LYS A 70 13.06 -18.94 9.10
N ASN A 71 13.52 -18.03 9.97
CA ASN A 71 14.50 -18.32 11.03
C ASN A 71 13.82 -18.89 12.28
#